data_AF-A0AAN8K6D1-F1
#
_entry.id   AF-A0AAN8K6D1-F1
#
_cell.length_a   1.000
_cell.length_b   1.000
_cell.length_c   1.000
_cell.angle_alpha   90.00
_cell.angle_beta   90.00
_cell.angle_gamma   90.00
#
_symmetry.space_group_name_H-M   'P 1'
#
loop_
_entity.id
_entity.type
_entity.pdbx_description
1 polymer ?
#
loop_
_entity_poly.entity_id
_entity_poly.type
_entity_poly.pdbx_seq_one_letter_code
_entity_poly.pdbx_strand_id
1 'polypeptide(L)'
;MPVGNTRARSGVQTLSNQVSAKMRRLNTVNMREKIEAVKFFNVTVEAVNPNIINVAVDGRYNSITIGHSKMLGQAALQAIGIACETNTKHKYILSAVMQHKLCWLRGKGVTVNCPGGHEGCTASLPVYAPLS
;
A
#
# COMPACT_ATOMS: atom_id res chain seq x y z
N MET A 1 20.07 -29.28 14.37
CA MET A 1 18.73 -28.70 14.56
C MET A 1 18.39 -27.83 13.36
N PRO A 2 17.40 -28.17 12.50
CA PRO A 2 16.94 -27.25 11.47
C PRO A 2 15.62 -26.60 11.93
N VAL A 3 15.67 -25.28 12.09
CA VAL A 3 14.49 -24.41 12.28
C VAL A 3 14.09 -23.90 10.90
N GLY A 4 12.79 -23.97 10.56
CA GLY A 4 12.23 -23.05 9.57
C GLY A 4 11.39 -23.67 8.45
N ASN A 5 10.22 -24.19 8.81
CA ASN A 5 8.94 -24.06 8.10
C ASN A 5 9.01 -23.53 6.64
N THR A 6 9.29 -24.40 5.68
CA THR A 6 8.97 -24.20 4.26
C THR A 6 7.45 -24.24 4.09
N ARG A 7 6.79 -23.08 4.29
CA ARG A 7 5.36 -22.94 3.94
C ARG A 7 5.18 -23.40 2.49
N ALA A 8 4.29 -24.36 2.26
CA ALA A 8 3.93 -24.81 0.92
C ALA A 8 3.53 -23.60 0.07
N ARG A 9 4.41 -23.19 -0.86
CA ARG A 9 4.06 -22.22 -1.91
C ARG A 9 3.11 -22.94 -2.85
N SER A 10 1.80 -22.84 -2.61
CA SER A 10 0.83 -23.37 -3.57
C SER A 10 1.06 -22.67 -4.92
N GLY A 11 0.84 -23.38 -6.04
CA GLY A 11 0.96 -22.77 -7.38
C GLY A 11 0.12 -21.49 -7.51
N VAL A 12 -1.03 -21.45 -6.81
CA VAL A 12 -1.91 -20.28 -6.71
C VAL A 12 -1.24 -19.08 -6.05
N GLN A 13 -0.51 -19.28 -4.94
CA GLN A 13 0.20 -18.18 -4.26
C GLN A 13 1.30 -17.59 -5.15
N THR A 14 2.05 -18.46 -5.85
CA THR A 14 3.11 -18.03 -6.76
C THR A 14 2.54 -17.23 -7.93
N LEU A 15 1.46 -17.72 -8.54
CA LEU A 15 0.76 -17.03 -9.62
C LEU A 15 0.19 -15.68 -9.14
N SER A 16 -0.46 -15.65 -7.98
CA SER A 16 -1.02 -14.44 -7.39
C SER A 16 0.05 -13.37 -7.16
N ASN A 17 1.23 -13.76 -6.68
CA ASN A 17 2.36 -12.84 -6.50
C ASN A 17 2.86 -12.29 -7.85
N GLN A 18 2.97 -13.12 -8.89
CA GLN A 18 3.39 -12.69 -10.23
C GLN A 18 2.40 -11.71 -10.85
N VAL A 19 1.10 -12.02 -10.80
CA VAL A 19 0.04 -11.14 -11.27
C VAL A 19 0.07 -9.81 -10.52
N SER A 20 0.20 -9.84 -9.19
CA SER A 20 0.29 -8.64 -8.36
C SER A 20 1.50 -7.77 -8.72
N ALA A 21 2.66 -8.37 -8.99
CA ALA A 21 3.85 -7.64 -9.41
C ALA A 21 3.67 -6.98 -10.78
N LYS A 22 3.05 -7.68 -11.74
CA LYS A 22 2.77 -7.14 -13.07
C LYS A 22 1.75 -6.01 -13.01
N MET A 23 0.68 -6.18 -12.22
CA MET A 23 -0.35 -5.16 -12.02
C MET A 23 0.24 -3.88 -11.40
N ARG A 24 1.11 -4.04 -10.38
CA ARG A 24 1.82 -2.90 -9.78
C ARG A 24 2.62 -2.12 -10.83
N ARG A 25 3.40 -2.83 -11.66
CA ARG A 25 4.20 -2.19 -12.71
C ARG A 25 3.31 -1.43 -13.70
N LEU A 26 2.24 -2.04 -14.19
CA LEU A 26 1.31 -1.41 -15.12
C LEU A 26 0.69 -0.14 -14.52
N ASN A 27 0.24 -0.24 -13.26
CA ASN A 27 -0.37 0.89 -12.56
C ASN A 27 0.64 2.03 -12.32
N THR A 28 1.89 1.73 -11.95
CA THR A 28 2.93 2.75 -11.79
C THR A 28 3.23 3.49 -13.09
N VAL A 29 3.29 2.77 -14.22
CA VAL A 29 3.51 3.40 -15.53
C VAL A 29 2.32 4.27 -15.90
N ASN A 30 1.10 3.74 -15.79
CA ASN A 30 -0.12 4.47 -16.14
C ASN A 30 -0.30 5.74 -15.30
N MET A 31 -0.12 5.64 -13.98
CA MET A 31 -0.23 6.80 -13.09
C MET A 31 0.84 7.86 -13.41
N ARG A 32 2.07 7.46 -13.77
CA ARG A 32 3.11 8.40 -14.20
C ARG A 32 2.70 9.15 -15.48
N GLU A 33 2.18 8.45 -16.48
CA GLU A 33 1.69 9.07 -17.71
C GLU A 33 0.56 10.07 -17.44
N LYS A 34 -0.34 9.76 -16.49
CA LYS A 34 -1.40 10.69 -16.08
C LYS A 34 -0.86 11.93 -15.38
N ILE A 35 0.15 11.78 -14.51
CA ILE A 35 0.82 12.92 -13.85
C ILE A 35 1.41 13.86 -14.92
N GLU A 36 2.11 13.32 -15.91
CA GLU A 36 2.70 14.13 -16.98
C GLU A 36 1.63 14.81 -17.86
N ALA A 37 0.53 14.12 -18.16
CA ALA A 37 -0.60 14.72 -18.89
C ALA A 37 -1.24 15.90 -18.12
N VAL A 38 -1.35 15.79 -16.79
CA VAL A 38 -1.88 16.88 -15.95
C VAL A 38 -0.92 18.06 -15.90
N LYS A 39 0.39 17.81 -15.78
CA LYS A 39 1.41 18.88 -15.85
C LYS A 39 1.36 19.61 -17.19
N PHE A 40 1.27 18.86 -18.29
CA PHE A 40 1.13 19.44 -19.62
C PHE A 40 -0.13 20.32 -19.75
N PHE A 41 -1.26 19.82 -19.23
CA PHE A 41 -2.49 20.62 -19.18
C PHE A 41 -2.31 21.91 -18.38
N ASN A 42 -1.66 21.85 -17.20
CA ASN A 42 -1.37 23.03 -16.39
C ASN A 42 -0.51 24.08 -17.11
N VAL A 43 0.45 23.65 -17.95
CA VAL A 43 1.22 24.56 -18.81
C VAL A 43 0.31 25.23 -19.83
N THR A 44 -0.62 24.47 -20.42
CA THR A 44 -1.51 24.96 -21.49
C THR A 44 -2.50 26.01 -20.99
N VAL A 45 -2.90 25.92 -19.72
CA VAL A 45 -3.79 26.90 -19.07
C VAL A 45 -3.04 28.00 -18.32
N GLU A 46 -1.72 28.11 -18.53
CA GLU A 46 -0.85 29.12 -17.91
C GLU A 46 -0.95 29.19 -16.38
N ALA A 47 -1.06 28.02 -15.73
CA ALA A 47 -1.13 27.95 -14.28
C ALA A 47 0.14 28.55 -13.64
N VAL A 48 -0.03 29.24 -12.50
CA VAL A 48 1.05 29.92 -11.75
C VAL A 48 2.25 29.00 -11.49
N ASN A 49 2.00 27.72 -11.23
CA ASN A 49 3.04 26.70 -11.16
C ASN A 49 2.57 25.39 -11.80
N PRO A 50 3.02 25.07 -13.03
CA PRO A 50 2.57 23.88 -13.75
C PRO A 50 2.94 22.55 -13.09
N ASN A 51 3.96 22.54 -12.23
CA ASN A 51 4.44 21.35 -11.53
C ASN A 51 3.63 21.01 -10.28
N ILE A 52 2.77 21.91 -9.81
CA ILE A 52 1.90 21.67 -8.66
C ILE A 52 0.56 21.13 -9.16
N ILE A 53 0.15 19.98 -8.62
CA ILE A 53 -1.13 19.34 -8.93
C ILE A 53 -1.98 19.34 -7.68
N ASN A 54 -3.16 19.95 -7.74
CA ASN A 54 -4.11 19.85 -6.65
C ASN A 54 -4.76 18.47 -6.67
N VAL A 55 -4.76 17.81 -5.52
CA VAL A 55 -5.29 16.46 -5.37
C VAL A 55 -6.29 16.40 -4.22
N ALA A 56 -7.38 15.66 -4.44
CA ALA A 56 -8.27 15.20 -3.39
C ALA A 56 -7.93 13.74 -3.09
N VAL A 57 -7.93 13.38 -1.80
CA VAL A 57 -7.63 12.02 -1.34
C VAL A 57 -8.84 11.44 -0.65
N ASP A 58 -9.29 10.26 -1.09
CA ASP A 58 -10.27 9.44 -0.36
C ASP A 58 -9.57 8.22 0.23
N GLY A 59 -9.96 7.87 1.46
CA GLY A 59 -9.41 6.75 2.22
C GLY A 59 -10.52 5.80 2.65
N ARG A 60 -10.43 4.55 2.24
CA ARG A 60 -11.35 3.49 2.66
C ARG A 60 -10.65 2.53 3.61
N TYR A 61 -11.28 2.31 4.76
CA TYR A 61 -10.89 1.29 5.71
C TYR A 61 -11.74 0.06 5.48
N ASN A 62 -11.12 -1.02 5.05
CA ASN A 62 -11.72 -2.34 5.08
C ASN A 62 -11.25 -3.05 6.35
N SER A 63 -12.18 -3.29 7.28
CA SER A 63 -11.91 -4.03 8.51
C SER A 63 -12.59 -5.39 8.40
N ILE A 64 -11.83 -6.42 8.02
CA ILE A 64 -12.35 -7.78 8.01
C ILE A 64 -12.06 -8.39 9.38
N THR A 65 -13.08 -8.76 10.14
CA THR A 65 -12.87 -9.44 11.43
C THR A 65 -12.40 -10.86 11.16
N ILE A 66 -11.14 -11.17 11.45
CA ILE A 66 -10.66 -12.55 11.40
C ILE A 66 -11.01 -13.20 12.74
N GLY A 67 -12.08 -14.00 12.74
CA GLY A 67 -12.48 -14.81 13.89
C GLY A 67 -11.62 -16.07 13.99
N HIS A 68 -11.16 -16.40 15.20
CA HIS A 68 -10.52 -17.68 15.51
C HIS A 68 -11.06 -18.17 16.86
N SER A 69 -11.30 -19.47 17.01
CA SER A 69 -11.91 -20.04 18.23
C SER A 69 -11.12 -19.79 19.51
N LYS A 70 -9.82 -19.47 19.39
CA LYS A 70 -8.91 -19.18 20.51
C LYS A 70 -8.42 -17.73 20.59
N MET A 71 -8.85 -16.83 19.70
CA MET A 71 -8.47 -15.42 19.73
C MET A 71 -9.66 -14.51 19.45
N LEU A 72 -9.84 -13.50 20.31
CA LEU A 72 -10.81 -12.42 20.09
C LEU A 72 -10.57 -11.78 18.72
N GLY A 73 -11.60 -11.80 17.87
CA GLY A 73 -11.54 -11.42 16.46
C GLY A 73 -10.78 -10.11 16.27
N GLN A 74 -9.66 -10.17 15.57
CA GLN A 74 -8.86 -8.99 15.27
C GLN A 74 -9.34 -8.41 13.94
N ALA A 75 -9.64 -7.13 13.91
CA ALA A 75 -9.84 -6.40 12.67
C ALA A 75 -8.57 -6.45 11.82
N ALA A 76 -8.60 -7.22 10.73
CA ALA A 76 -7.66 -7.10 9.63
C ALA A 76 -7.97 -5.79 8.91
N LEU A 77 -7.37 -4.70 9.41
CA LEU A 77 -7.49 -3.38 8.83
C LEU A 77 -6.61 -3.30 7.58
N GLN A 78 -7.26 -3.22 6.44
CA GLN A 78 -6.66 -2.77 5.18
C GLN A 78 -7.15 -1.34 4.97
N ALA A 79 -6.23 -0.39 4.88
CA ALA A 79 -6.55 0.98 4.48
C ALA A 79 -6.15 1.16 3.02
N ILE A 80 -7.07 1.63 2.18
CA ILE A 80 -6.81 1.95 0.78
C ILE A 80 -7.01 3.45 0.63
N GLY A 81 -5.96 4.17 0.23
CA GLY A 81 -6.01 5.59 -0.12
C GLY A 81 -5.90 5.77 -1.62
N ILE A 82 -6.74 6.62 -2.20
CA ILE A 82 -6.70 6.99 -3.62
C ILE A 82 -6.59 8.51 -3.71
N ALA A 83 -5.58 8.99 -4.43
CA ALA A 83 -5.41 10.40 -4.75
C ALA A 83 -5.85 10.68 -6.19
N CYS A 84 -6.75 11.64 -6.35
CA CYS A 84 -7.33 12.04 -7.62
C CYS A 84 -7.06 13.53 -7.86
N GLU A 85 -6.66 13.89 -9.07
CA GLU A 85 -6.43 15.30 -9.41
C GLU A 85 -7.73 16.09 -9.55
N THR A 86 -7.68 17.38 -9.23
CA THR A 86 -8.84 18.27 -9.29
C THR A 86 -8.74 19.36 -10.36
N ASN A 87 -7.65 19.41 -11.13
CA ASN A 87 -7.35 20.45 -12.13
C ASN A 87 -8.04 20.23 -13.47
N THR A 88 -8.14 18.98 -13.94
CA THR A 88 -8.70 18.66 -15.25
C THR A 88 -10.15 18.20 -15.13
N LYS A 89 -10.87 18.15 -16.25
CA LYS A 89 -12.23 17.58 -16.31
C LYS A 89 -12.23 16.06 -16.11
N HIS A 90 -11.12 15.38 -16.42
CA HIS A 90 -11.04 13.92 -16.42
C HIS A 90 -10.85 13.31 -15.03
N LYS A 91 -10.39 14.08 -14.04
CA LYS A 91 -10.20 13.64 -12.65
C LYS A 91 -9.39 12.34 -12.58
N TYR A 92 -8.17 12.39 -13.12
CA TYR A 92 -7.28 11.22 -13.13
C TYR A 92 -6.89 10.76 -11.73
N ILE A 93 -6.80 9.45 -11.54
CA ILE A 93 -6.17 8.85 -10.36
C ILE A 93 -4.66 8.94 -10.54
N LEU A 94 -3.99 9.65 -9.65
CA LEU A 94 -2.54 9.89 -9.71
C LEU A 94 -1.74 9.00 -8.78
N SER A 95 -2.37 8.51 -7.71
CA SER A 95 -1.73 7.60 -6.77
C SER A 95 -2.77 6.72 -6.07
N ALA A 96 -2.36 5.50 -5.77
CA ALA A 96 -3.11 4.59 -4.91
C ALA A 96 -2.14 3.93 -3.92
N VAL A 97 -2.52 3.93 -2.64
CA VAL A 97 -1.76 3.29 -1.57
C VAL A 97 -2.67 2.29 -0.87
N MET A 98 -2.14 1.11 -0.58
CA MET A 98 -2.80 0.13 0.27
C MET A 98 -1.88 -0.19 1.44
N GLN A 99 -2.34 0.09 2.65
CA GLN A 99 -1.67 -0.26 3.88
C GLN A 99 -2.40 -1.39 4.56
N HIS A 100 -1.65 -2.33 5.11
CA HIS A 100 -2.18 -3.42 5.91
C HIS A 100 -1.70 -3.29 7.34
N LYS A 101 -2.56 -3.66 8.29
CA LYS A 101 -2.20 -3.79 9.71
C LYS A 101 -1.14 -4.85 10.02
N LEU A 102 -0.52 -5.48 9.02
CA LEU A 102 0.56 -6.45 9.23
C LEU A 102 1.70 -5.83 10.06
N CYS A 103 2.01 -4.54 9.88
CA CYS A 103 3.03 -3.83 10.66
C CYS A 103 2.71 -3.75 12.17
N TRP A 104 1.44 -3.81 12.54
CA TRP A 104 0.98 -3.85 13.93
C TRP A 104 1.09 -5.24 14.56
N LEU A 105 1.04 -6.32 13.76
CA LEU A 105 1.23 -7.69 14.28
C LEU A 105 2.64 -7.89 14.85
N ARG A 106 3.63 -7.11 14.40
CA ARG A 106 4.96 -7.14 15.00
C ARG A 106 5.00 -6.58 16.42
N GLY A 107 4.20 -5.55 16.71
CA GLY A 107 4.01 -5.04 18.08
C GLY A 107 3.36 -6.08 19.02
N LYS A 108 2.87 -7.20 18.47
CA LYS A 108 2.36 -8.35 19.22
C LYS A 108 3.31 -9.56 19.22
N GLY A 109 4.56 -9.37 18.81
CA GLY A 109 5.59 -10.42 18.80
C GLY A 109 5.51 -11.39 17.62
N VAL A 110 4.67 -11.13 16.61
CA VAL A 110 4.62 -11.97 15.40
C VAL A 110 5.73 -11.53 14.44
N THR A 111 6.58 -12.47 14.02
CA THR A 111 7.61 -12.22 13.01
C THR A 111 6.96 -11.97 11.65
N VAL A 112 6.86 -10.69 11.28
CA VAL A 112 6.29 -10.23 10.02
C VAL A 112 7.30 -9.33 9.31
N ASN A 113 7.46 -9.54 8.00
CA ASN A 113 8.25 -8.67 7.13
C ASN A 113 7.29 -7.92 6.21
N CYS A 114 7.37 -6.59 6.17
CA CYS A 114 6.49 -5.79 5.31
C CYS A 114 7.08 -5.73 3.89
N PRO A 115 6.45 -6.35 2.88
CA PRO A 115 6.96 -6.32 1.52
C PRO A 115 6.89 -4.89 0.96
N GLY A 116 8.07 -4.30 0.73
CA GLY A 116 8.20 -2.97 0.13
C GLY A 116 8.33 -1.79 1.10
N GLY A 117 8.52 -2.04 2.40
CA GLY A 117 8.97 -1.06 3.43
C GLY A 117 8.47 0.38 3.25
N HIS A 118 7.46 0.79 4.02
CA HIS A 118 7.04 2.20 4.05
C HIS A 118 7.79 2.98 5.13
N GLU A 119 7.88 4.31 4.99
CA GLU A 119 8.42 5.17 6.02
C GLU A 119 7.66 4.97 7.34
N GLY A 120 8.38 4.88 8.47
CA GLY A 120 7.79 4.57 9.78
C GLY A 120 7.27 3.12 9.94
N CYS A 121 7.65 2.19 9.06
CA CYS A 121 7.23 0.80 9.15
C CYS A 121 7.73 0.12 10.44
N THR A 122 6.83 -0.06 11.40
CA THR A 122 7.10 -0.78 12.65
C THR A 122 7.48 -2.24 12.44
N ALA A 123 7.17 -2.83 11.26
CA ALA A 123 7.65 -4.16 10.88
C ALA A 123 9.18 -4.20 10.62
N SER A 124 9.80 -3.07 10.29
CA SER A 124 11.21 -2.97 9.92
C SER A 124 12.12 -2.40 11.01
N LEU A 125 11.56 -1.89 12.12
CA LEU A 125 12.36 -1.44 13.27
C LEU A 125 13.21 -2.59 13.84
N PRO A 126 14.32 -2.40 14.54
CA PRO A 126 14.91 -3.47 15.34
C PRO A 126 13.94 -3.89 16.47
N VAL A 127 14.00 -5.15 16.91
CA VAL A 127 13.24 -5.60 18.09
C VAL A 127 13.76 -4.81 19.28
N TYR A 128 12.91 -4.02 19.94
CA TYR A 128 13.28 -3.40 21.20
C TYR A 128 13.50 -4.51 22.24
N ALA A 129 14.65 -4.48 22.91
CA ALA A 129 14.83 -5.28 24.12
C ALA A 129 13.70 -4.89 25.10
N PRO A 130 13.00 -5.86 25.71
CA PRO A 130 12.08 -5.52 26.79
C PRO A 130 12.89 -4.76 27.84
N LEU A 131 12.32 -3.65 28.32
CA LEU A 131 12.93 -2.76 29.31
C LEU A 131 13.67 -3.59 30.37
N SER A 132 14.98 -3.39 30.44
CA SER A 132 15.86 -3.91 31.50
C SER A 132 15.37 -3.49 32.87
#